data_AF-A0A926PZY5-F1
#
_entry.id   AF-A0A926PZY5-F1
#
_cell.length_a   1.000
_cell.length_b   1.000
_cell.length_c   1.000
_cell.angle_alpha   90.00
_cell.angle_beta   90.00
_cell.angle_gamma   90.00
#
_symmetry.space_group_name_H-M   'P 1'
#
loop_
_entity.id
_entity.type
_entity.pdbx_description
1 polymer ?
#
loop_
_entity_poly.entity_id
_entity_poly.type
_entity_poly.pdbx_seq_one_letter_code
_entity_poly.pdbx_strand_id
1 'polypeptide(L)'
;MKKILLTMALGTAMVLVSCGEKKEKKEKFSYERTKTEKKADNAGAEASKVPVDLDNKGIGPIEEVEFGDIDQNMVSQGEEAFKTKCTACHKVDQKFIGPDLQGIYERRSPEWVMNMMLNPDVMQKEDPIAKALVEEYNGTLMLNQNLTEEEARAIAEFLRTL
;
A
#
# COMPACT_ATOMS: atom_id res chain seq x y z
N MET A 1 31.86 48.11 27.92
CA MET A 1 30.93 49.23 28.14
C MET A 1 29.70 48.71 28.87
N LYS A 2 29.48 49.23 30.10
CA LYS A 2 28.24 49.31 30.93
C LYS A 2 27.27 48.11 30.89
N LYS A 3 27.17 47.20 31.87
CA LYS A 3 26.89 47.29 33.33
C LYS A 3 25.63 48.11 33.71
N ILE A 4 24.56 47.34 34.01
CA ILE A 4 23.58 47.39 35.12
C ILE A 4 23.42 48.73 35.89
N LEU A 5 22.17 49.22 35.95
CA LEU A 5 21.53 50.08 36.97
C LEU A 5 20.00 49.94 36.73
N LEU A 6 19.12 49.42 37.60
CA LEU A 6 18.84 49.56 39.05
C LEU A 6 18.24 50.92 39.43
N THR A 7 16.90 50.99 39.58
CA THR A 7 16.19 51.79 40.60
C THR A 7 14.72 51.38 40.77
N MET A 8 14.39 51.05 42.03
CA MET A 8 13.19 51.38 42.85
C MET A 8 11.78 51.25 42.24
N ALA A 9 10.96 50.29 42.69
CA ALA A 9 10.18 50.27 43.94
C ALA A 9 9.00 51.26 43.96
N LEU A 10 7.76 50.73 43.89
CA LEU A 10 6.66 50.99 44.84
C LEU A 10 5.39 50.23 44.41
N GLY A 11 4.68 49.60 45.36
CA GLY A 11 3.22 49.39 45.23
C GLY A 11 2.73 47.95 45.22
N THR A 12 2.58 47.39 46.41
CA THR A 12 1.73 46.25 46.75
C THR A 12 0.29 46.46 46.31
N ALA A 13 -0.32 45.49 45.62
CA ALA A 13 -1.75 45.17 45.73
C ALA A 13 -2.00 43.79 45.09
N MET A 14 -1.83 42.75 45.91
CA MET A 14 -2.53 41.49 45.74
C MET A 14 -4.03 41.80 45.97
N VAL A 15 -4.91 41.39 45.08
CA VAL A 15 -6.15 40.65 45.40
C VAL A 15 -6.86 40.31 44.10
N LEU A 16 -7.20 39.03 44.04
CA LEU A 16 -7.90 38.27 43.03
C LEU A 16 -9.26 38.88 42.71
N VAL A 17 -9.82 38.51 41.54
CA VAL A 17 -11.18 37.97 41.37
C VAL A 17 -11.73 38.32 39.97
N SER A 18 -11.89 37.25 39.19
CA SER A 18 -13.05 36.94 38.35
C SER A 18 -13.21 37.53 36.94
N CYS A 19 -13.32 36.58 36.00
CA CYS A 19 -14.07 36.56 34.76
C CYS A 19 -13.85 37.68 33.73
N GLY A 20 -12.96 37.38 32.78
CA GLY A 20 -12.82 38.08 31.52
C GLY A 20 -13.94 37.78 30.52
N GLU A 21 -14.41 38.84 29.88
CA GLU A 21 -15.20 38.85 28.65
C GLU A 21 -14.36 39.52 27.54
N LYS A 22 -14.61 39.10 26.29
CA LYS A 22 -14.30 39.74 24.99
C LYS A 22 -12.91 39.56 24.32
N LYS A 23 -12.99 38.72 23.27
CA LYS A 23 -12.73 39.00 21.84
C LYS A 23 -11.27 39.08 21.33
N GLU A 24 -10.87 38.06 20.56
CA GLU A 24 -10.78 38.04 19.08
C GLU A 24 -9.72 37.02 18.62
N LYS A 25 -10.08 36.09 17.72
CA LYS A 25 -9.17 35.58 16.67
C LYS A 25 -9.88 34.69 15.63
N LYS A 26 -9.94 35.23 14.41
CA LYS A 26 -9.75 34.61 13.09
C LYS A 26 -10.24 33.17 12.88
N GLU A 27 -11.31 33.07 12.09
CA GLU A 27 -11.55 32.12 10.99
C GLU A 27 -10.49 31.00 10.85
N LYS A 28 -10.82 29.81 11.36
CA LYS A 28 -10.32 28.54 10.84
C LYS A 28 -11.49 27.81 10.22
N PHE A 29 -11.51 27.82 8.89
CA PHE A 29 -12.30 26.92 8.07
C PHE A 29 -12.00 25.48 8.51
N SER A 30 -12.91 24.90 9.27
CA SER A 30 -12.86 23.53 9.77
C SER A 30 -13.98 22.77 9.09
N TYR A 31 -13.65 21.95 8.11
CA TYR A 31 -14.56 20.92 7.62
C TYR A 31 -14.81 19.95 8.78
N GLU A 32 -16.03 19.95 9.32
CA GLU A 32 -16.51 18.83 10.12
C GLU A 32 -16.58 17.59 9.22
N ARG A 33 -15.60 16.70 9.39
CA ARG A 33 -15.71 15.33 8.90
C ARG A 33 -16.79 14.67 9.77
N THR A 34 -18.01 14.57 9.23
CA THR A 34 -19.03 13.66 9.75
C THR A 34 -18.39 12.28 9.85
N LYS A 35 -18.11 11.86 11.09
CA LYS A 35 -17.69 10.50 11.41
C LYS A 35 -18.92 9.61 11.24
N THR A 36 -19.21 9.22 10.00
CA THR A 36 -20.06 8.06 9.76
C THR A 36 -19.26 6.85 10.19
N GLU A 37 -19.55 6.37 11.39
CA GLU A 37 -19.16 5.03 11.83
C GLU A 37 -19.89 4.03 10.92
N LYS A 38 -19.27 3.69 9.78
CA LYS A 38 -19.57 2.43 9.12
C LYS A 38 -18.93 1.34 9.96
N LYS A 39 -19.81 0.69 10.73
CA LYS A 39 -19.71 -0.69 11.20
C LYS A 39 -18.75 -1.49 10.31
N ALA A 40 -17.66 -1.93 10.92
CA ALA A 40 -16.80 -2.96 10.36
C ALA A 40 -17.63 -4.24 10.28
N ASP A 41 -18.31 -4.40 9.15
CA ASP A 41 -18.79 -5.70 8.74
C ASP A 41 -17.54 -6.52 8.39
N ASN A 42 -17.22 -7.50 9.24
CA ASN A 42 -16.38 -8.63 8.87
C ASN A 42 -17.11 -9.35 7.71
N ALA A 43 -16.90 -8.88 6.49
CA ALA A 43 -17.25 -9.61 5.30
C ALA A 43 -16.14 -10.64 5.09
N GLY A 44 -16.46 -11.91 5.34
CA GLY A 44 -15.59 -13.02 4.98
C GLY A 44 -15.16 -12.90 3.52
N ALA A 45 -13.94 -13.34 3.23
CA ALA A 45 -13.36 -13.33 1.89
C ALA A 45 -14.34 -13.92 0.87
N GLU A 46 -14.98 -13.06 0.07
CA GLU A 46 -15.66 -13.52 -1.13
C GLU A 46 -14.58 -13.98 -2.11
N ALA A 47 -14.58 -15.29 -2.38
CA ALA A 47 -13.67 -15.92 -3.33
C ALA A 47 -13.67 -15.14 -4.66
N SER A 48 -12.48 -14.93 -5.24
CA SER A 48 -12.35 -14.27 -6.55
C SER A 48 -13.16 -15.03 -7.60
N LYS A 49 -13.79 -14.28 -8.50
CA LYS A 49 -14.56 -14.83 -9.63
C LYS A 49 -13.67 -15.12 -10.83
N VAL A 50 -12.42 -14.63 -10.82
CA VAL A 50 -11.44 -14.90 -11.87
C VAL A 50 -10.98 -16.36 -11.78
N PRO A 51 -11.02 -17.12 -12.89
CA PRO A 51 -10.58 -18.51 -12.91
C PRO A 51 -9.15 -18.71 -12.40
N VAL A 52 -8.89 -19.89 -11.85
CA VAL A 52 -7.52 -20.39 -11.62
C VAL A 52 -7.00 -20.93 -12.95
N ASP A 53 -5.80 -20.49 -13.33
CA ASP A 53 -5.14 -20.92 -14.55
C ASP A 53 -3.63 -20.93 -14.30
N LEU A 54 -3.08 -22.13 -14.16
CA LEU A 54 -1.66 -22.37 -13.92
C LEU A 54 -0.89 -22.65 -15.21
N ASP A 55 -1.58 -22.87 -16.33
CA ASP A 55 -0.96 -23.12 -17.63
C ASP A 55 -0.72 -21.80 -18.39
N ASN A 56 -1.50 -20.77 -18.08
CA ASN A 56 -1.29 -19.44 -18.61
C ASN A 56 -0.03 -18.78 -18.00
N LYS A 57 0.95 -18.46 -18.86
CA LYS A 57 2.20 -17.75 -18.50
C LYS A 57 2.11 -16.23 -18.67
N GLY A 58 1.01 -15.72 -19.20
CA GLY A 58 0.83 -14.33 -19.55
C GLY A 58 1.54 -13.94 -20.85
N ILE A 59 1.78 -12.64 -20.99
CA ILE A 59 2.37 -12.01 -22.18
C ILE A 59 3.53 -11.13 -21.70
N GLY A 60 4.76 -11.59 -21.95
CA GLY A 60 5.95 -10.86 -21.54
C GLY A 60 7.23 -11.66 -21.79
N PRO A 61 8.38 -11.13 -21.34
CA PRO A 61 9.68 -11.73 -21.61
C PRO A 61 9.97 -13.00 -20.80
N ILE A 62 9.16 -13.31 -19.79
CA ILE A 62 9.39 -14.46 -18.90
C ILE A 62 8.63 -15.66 -19.45
N GLU A 63 9.38 -16.56 -20.09
CA GLU A 63 8.82 -17.76 -20.74
C GLU A 63 8.90 -19.01 -19.85
N GLU A 64 9.83 -19.02 -18.89
CA GLU A 64 10.06 -20.16 -18.00
C GLU A 64 10.63 -19.70 -16.67
N VAL A 65 10.10 -20.22 -15.57
CA VAL A 65 10.62 -19.98 -14.22
C VAL A 65 10.62 -21.29 -13.45
N GLU A 66 11.81 -21.73 -13.06
CA GLU A 66 11.96 -22.88 -12.17
C GLU A 66 12.15 -22.43 -10.72
N PHE A 67 11.39 -23.06 -9.84
CA PHE A 67 11.53 -22.90 -8.40
C PHE A 67 12.27 -24.11 -7.81
N GLY A 68 13.50 -23.87 -7.37
CA GLY A 68 14.29 -24.82 -6.58
C GLY A 68 14.02 -24.67 -5.08
N ASP A 69 15.01 -25.00 -4.26
CA ASP A 69 14.98 -24.69 -2.83
C ASP A 69 14.82 -23.18 -2.60
N ILE A 70 14.19 -22.81 -1.47
CA ILE A 70 13.98 -21.40 -1.14
C ILE A 70 15.33 -20.73 -0.86
N ASP A 71 15.64 -19.69 -1.63
CA ASP A 71 16.80 -18.82 -1.38
C ASP A 71 16.43 -17.71 -0.39
N GLN A 72 16.86 -17.85 0.86
CA GLN A 72 16.55 -16.91 1.95
C GLN A 72 17.12 -15.49 1.71
N ASN A 73 18.23 -15.37 0.98
CA ASN A 73 18.77 -14.05 0.63
C ASN A 73 17.89 -13.37 -0.41
N MET A 74 17.46 -14.11 -1.43
CA MET A 74 16.54 -13.60 -2.45
C MET A 74 15.15 -13.26 -1.86
N VAL A 75 14.64 -14.08 -0.92
CA VAL A 75 13.43 -13.75 -0.15
C VAL A 75 13.57 -12.41 0.56
N SER A 76 14.70 -12.17 1.24
CA SER A 76 14.93 -10.92 1.97
C SER A 76 14.96 -9.69 1.04
N GLN A 77 15.61 -9.83 -0.12
CA GLN A 77 15.63 -8.79 -1.16
C GLN A 77 14.23 -8.55 -1.74
N GLY A 78 13.49 -9.63 -2.00
CA GLY A 78 12.12 -9.60 -2.49
C GLY A 78 11.15 -8.91 -1.53
N GLU A 79 11.29 -9.18 -0.24
CA GLU A 79 10.48 -8.55 0.80
C GLU A 79 10.72 -7.03 0.85
N GLU A 80 11.98 -6.57 0.75
CA GLU A 80 12.31 -5.15 0.71
C GLU A 80 11.74 -4.45 -0.53
N ALA A 81 11.90 -5.07 -1.70
CA ALA A 81 11.34 -4.57 -2.95
C ALA A 81 9.80 -4.52 -2.89
N PHE A 82 9.16 -5.57 -2.37
CA PHE A 82 7.72 -5.65 -2.18
C PHE A 82 7.20 -4.56 -1.25
N LYS A 83 7.86 -4.35 -0.11
CA LYS A 83 7.54 -3.27 0.85
C LYS A 83 7.54 -1.91 0.17
N THR A 84 8.54 -1.67 -0.68
CA THR A 84 8.74 -0.37 -1.35
C THR A 84 7.78 -0.14 -2.52
N LYS A 85 7.51 -1.18 -3.33
CA LYS A 85 6.85 -1.03 -4.64
C LYS A 85 5.43 -1.61 -4.72
N CYS A 86 5.01 -2.47 -3.78
CA CYS A 86 3.76 -3.24 -3.92
C CYS A 86 2.74 -2.96 -2.81
N THR A 87 3.19 -2.68 -1.58
CA THR A 87 2.32 -2.57 -0.39
C THR A 87 1.35 -1.39 -0.39
N ALA A 88 1.58 -0.42 -1.29
CA ALA A 88 0.66 0.69 -1.54
C ALA A 88 -0.69 0.19 -2.10
N CYS A 89 -0.68 -0.92 -2.84
CA CYS A 89 -1.88 -1.47 -3.49
C CYS A 89 -2.25 -2.86 -3.01
N HIS A 90 -1.27 -3.69 -2.63
CA HIS A 90 -1.50 -5.07 -2.23
C HIS A 90 -1.37 -5.27 -0.72
N LYS A 91 -2.18 -6.19 -0.20
CA LYS A 91 -2.04 -6.78 1.12
C LYS A 91 -1.81 -8.28 0.98
N VAL A 92 -1.17 -8.86 1.98
CA VAL A 92 -1.04 -10.30 2.14
C VAL A 92 -2.13 -10.69 3.11
N ASP A 93 -3.12 -11.48 2.67
CA ASP A 93 -4.30 -12.00 3.41
C ASP A 93 -5.67 -11.38 3.08
N GLN A 94 -5.73 -10.32 2.27
CA GLN A 94 -6.99 -9.65 1.97
C GLN A 94 -6.97 -8.85 0.67
N LYS A 95 -8.14 -8.68 0.08
CA LYS A 95 -8.35 -7.74 -1.02
C LYS A 95 -8.16 -6.30 -0.52
N PHE A 96 -7.51 -5.47 -1.33
CA PHE A 96 -7.34 -4.05 -1.03
C PHE A 96 -7.61 -3.20 -2.28
N ILE A 97 -6.62 -2.45 -2.77
CA ILE A 97 -6.68 -1.79 -4.08
C ILE A 97 -6.41 -2.84 -5.17
N GLY A 98 -5.44 -3.71 -4.92
CA GLY A 98 -5.17 -4.90 -5.72
C GLY A 98 -5.61 -6.19 -5.01
N PRO A 99 -5.49 -7.34 -5.70
CA PRO A 99 -5.80 -8.64 -5.14
C PRO A 99 -4.90 -9.06 -3.99
N ASP A 100 -5.44 -9.98 -3.19
CA ASP A 100 -4.69 -10.73 -2.20
C ASP A 100 -3.60 -11.58 -2.88
N LEU A 101 -2.40 -11.50 -2.34
CA LEU A 101 -1.21 -12.20 -2.83
C LEU A 101 -0.84 -13.44 -2.01
N GLN A 102 -1.53 -13.72 -0.90
CA GLN A 102 -1.30 -14.96 -0.15
C GLN A 102 -1.57 -16.19 -1.03
N GLY A 103 -0.64 -17.15 -1.02
CA GLY A 103 -0.73 -18.36 -1.83
C GLY A 103 -0.93 -18.11 -3.33
N ILE A 104 -0.39 -17.03 -3.89
CA ILE A 104 -0.63 -16.63 -5.30
C ILE A 104 -0.34 -17.77 -6.30
N TYR A 105 0.64 -18.63 -5.99
CA TYR A 105 1.03 -19.76 -6.83
C TYR A 105 0.05 -20.94 -6.83
N GLU A 106 -0.99 -20.90 -5.98
CA GLU A 106 -2.13 -21.82 -6.11
C GLU A 106 -3.07 -21.41 -7.25
N ARG A 107 -2.94 -20.16 -7.72
CA ARG A 107 -3.88 -19.54 -8.66
C ARG A 107 -3.22 -19.15 -9.99
N ARG A 108 -1.93 -18.82 -9.98
CA ARG A 108 -1.19 -18.28 -11.13
C ARG A 108 0.17 -18.97 -11.28
N SER A 109 0.62 -19.13 -12.51
CA SER A 109 1.97 -19.62 -12.79
C SER A 109 3.04 -18.62 -12.33
N PRO A 110 4.26 -19.09 -12.02
CA PRO A 110 5.40 -18.23 -11.72
C PRO A 110 5.68 -17.19 -12.82
N GLU A 111 5.62 -17.61 -14.07
CA GLU A 111 5.84 -16.77 -15.24
C GLU A 111 4.77 -15.68 -15.35
N TRP A 112 3.50 -16.02 -15.13
CA TRP A 112 2.42 -15.04 -15.16
C TRP A 112 2.61 -13.98 -14.08
N VAL A 113 3.01 -14.37 -12.87
CA VAL A 113 3.28 -13.43 -11.77
C VAL A 113 4.42 -12.47 -12.14
N MET A 114 5.51 -12.97 -12.71
CA MET A 114 6.62 -12.10 -13.14
C MET A 114 6.26 -11.22 -14.34
N ASN A 115 5.56 -11.75 -15.34
CA ASN A 115 5.10 -10.98 -16.50
C ASN A 115 4.09 -9.89 -16.11
N MET A 116 3.22 -10.16 -15.13
CA MET A 116 2.31 -9.14 -14.58
C MET A 116 3.07 -8.00 -13.90
N MET A 117 4.16 -8.30 -13.18
CA MET A 117 5.01 -7.29 -12.54
C MET A 117 5.81 -6.44 -13.54
N LEU A 118 6.34 -7.07 -14.60
CA LEU A 118 7.24 -6.44 -15.56
C LEU A 118 6.51 -5.76 -16.72
N ASN A 119 5.33 -6.26 -17.09
CA ASN A 119 4.58 -5.84 -18.26
C ASN A 119 3.07 -5.61 -17.99
N PRO A 120 2.67 -4.91 -16.91
CA PRO A 120 1.27 -4.81 -16.50
C PRO A 120 0.40 -4.13 -17.56
N ASP A 121 0.94 -3.19 -18.34
CA ASP A 121 0.17 -2.44 -19.34
C ASP A 121 -0.34 -3.32 -20.49
N VAL A 122 0.48 -4.26 -20.96
CA VAL A 122 0.09 -5.21 -22.03
C VAL A 122 -0.74 -6.33 -21.44
N MET A 123 -0.32 -6.89 -20.31
CA MET A 123 -1.07 -7.93 -19.58
C MET A 123 -2.52 -7.50 -19.39
N GLN A 124 -2.77 -6.33 -18.81
CA GLN A 124 -4.13 -5.85 -18.53
C GLN A 124 -4.96 -5.52 -19.77
N LYS A 125 -4.35 -5.41 -20.95
CA LYS A 125 -5.07 -5.16 -22.22
C LYS A 125 -5.36 -6.45 -22.97
N GLU A 126 -4.48 -7.43 -22.87
CA GLU A 126 -4.44 -8.58 -23.77
C GLU A 126 -4.59 -9.93 -23.04
N ASP A 127 -4.00 -10.10 -21.86
CA ASP A 127 -4.10 -11.35 -21.10
C ASP A 127 -5.52 -11.51 -20.49
N PRO A 128 -6.22 -12.63 -20.75
CA PRO A 128 -7.60 -12.80 -20.32
C PRO A 128 -7.77 -12.78 -18.79
N ILE A 129 -6.79 -13.29 -18.04
CA ILE A 129 -6.85 -13.33 -16.57
C ILE A 129 -6.61 -11.94 -15.98
N ALA A 130 -5.62 -11.20 -16.49
CA ALA A 130 -5.35 -9.83 -16.06
C ALA A 130 -6.53 -8.90 -16.37
N LYS A 131 -7.19 -9.04 -17.53
CA LYS A 131 -8.41 -8.29 -17.87
C LYS A 131 -9.56 -8.59 -16.91
N ALA A 132 -9.79 -9.87 -16.61
CA ALA A 132 -10.83 -10.27 -15.67
C ALA A 132 -10.53 -9.74 -14.25
N LEU A 133 -9.26 -9.66 -13.85
CA LEU A 133 -8.86 -9.00 -12.60
C LEU A 133 -9.15 -7.49 -12.65
N VAL A 134 -8.83 -6.79 -13.74
CA VAL A 134 -9.19 -5.37 -13.87
C VAL A 134 -10.70 -5.16 -13.73
N GLU A 135 -11.52 -6.03 -14.33
CA GLU A 135 -12.98 -5.98 -14.17
C GLU A 135 -13.43 -6.25 -12.72
N GLU A 136 -12.87 -7.28 -12.07
CA GLU A 136 -13.18 -7.61 -10.66
C GLU A 136 -12.81 -6.46 -9.70
N TYR A 137 -11.76 -5.69 -10.03
CA TYR A 137 -11.28 -4.55 -9.23
C TYR A 137 -11.76 -3.20 -9.79
N ASN A 138 -12.94 -3.18 -10.40
CA ASN A 138 -13.67 -1.98 -10.84
C ASN A 138 -12.89 -1.08 -11.81
N GLY A 139 -12.10 -1.68 -12.70
CA GLY A 139 -11.27 -0.95 -13.67
C GLY A 139 -9.97 -0.40 -13.10
N THR A 140 -9.60 -0.76 -11.86
CA THR A 140 -8.33 -0.36 -11.27
C THR A 140 -7.19 -1.05 -12.01
N LEU A 141 -6.25 -0.25 -12.53
CA LEU A 141 -5.08 -0.77 -13.24
C LEU A 141 -3.87 -0.87 -12.28
N MET A 142 -3.16 -1.98 -12.34
CA MET A 142 -1.81 -2.12 -11.81
C MET A 142 -0.85 -1.28 -12.66
N LEU A 143 -0.13 -0.35 -12.02
CA LEU A 143 0.82 0.52 -12.70
C LEU A 143 2.19 -0.15 -12.81
N ASN A 144 2.91 0.11 -13.90
CA ASN A 144 4.29 -0.34 -14.05
C ASN A 144 5.19 0.30 -12.98
N GLN A 145 5.79 -0.53 -12.12
CA GLN A 145 6.68 -0.09 -11.04
C GLN A 145 8.14 0.08 -11.49
N ASN A 146 8.41 -0.08 -12.79
CA ASN A 146 9.74 -0.06 -13.41
C ASN A 146 10.69 -1.03 -12.70
N LEU A 147 10.22 -2.25 -12.47
CA LEU A 147 11.01 -3.33 -11.90
C LEU A 147 12.05 -3.81 -12.91
N THR A 148 13.24 -4.12 -12.44
CA THR A 148 14.14 -5.00 -13.19
C THR A 148 13.65 -6.44 -13.10
N GLU A 149 14.09 -7.30 -14.02
CA GLU A 149 13.79 -8.73 -13.96
C GLU A 149 14.30 -9.37 -12.66
N GLU A 150 15.46 -8.94 -12.17
CA GLU A 150 16.04 -9.42 -10.90
C GLU A 150 15.16 -9.02 -9.70
N GLU A 151 14.67 -7.78 -9.64
CA GLU A 151 13.75 -7.35 -8.59
C GLU A 151 12.43 -8.14 -8.66
N ALA A 152 11.89 -8.35 -9.86
CA ALA A 152 10.69 -9.16 -10.07
C ALA A 152 10.90 -10.62 -9.64
N ARG A 153 12.06 -11.21 -9.95
CA ARG A 153 12.42 -12.57 -9.52
C ARG A 153 12.56 -12.67 -8.01
N ALA A 154 13.14 -11.66 -7.37
CA ALA A 154 13.27 -11.60 -5.92
C ALA A 154 11.89 -11.48 -5.24
N ILE A 155 11.02 -10.59 -5.73
CA ILE A 155 9.64 -10.49 -5.23
C ILE A 155 8.91 -11.82 -5.42
N ALA A 156 9.04 -12.46 -6.58
CA ALA A 156 8.45 -13.78 -6.82
C ALA A 156 8.94 -14.83 -5.79
N GLU A 157 10.23 -14.83 -5.44
CA GLU A 157 10.76 -15.71 -4.39
C GLU A 157 10.11 -15.43 -3.03
N PHE A 158 9.99 -14.16 -2.66
CA PHE A 158 9.32 -13.76 -1.41
C PHE A 158 7.86 -14.23 -1.37
N LEU A 159 7.12 -14.09 -2.48
CA LEU A 159 5.72 -14.53 -2.56
C LEU A 159 5.56 -16.05 -2.33
N ARG A 160 6.61 -16.87 -2.53
CA ARG A 160 6.57 -18.31 -2.24
C ARG A 160 6.46 -18.61 -0.74
N THR A 161 6.75 -17.62 0.11
CA THR A 161 6.77 -17.76 1.56
C THR A 161 5.47 -17.29 2.24
N LEU A 162 4.47 -16.84 1.47
CA LEU A 162 3.23 -16.23 1.95
C LEU A 162 2.03 -17.16 1.98
#